data_AF-C6Q1Q8-F1
#
_entry.id   AF-C6Q1Q8-F1
#
_cell.length_a   1.000
_cell.length_b   1.000
_cell.length_c   1.000
_cell.angle_alpha   90.00
_cell.angle_beta   90.00
_cell.angle_gamma   90.00
#
_symmetry.space_group_name_H-M   'P 1'
#
loop_
_entity.id
_entity.type
_entity.pdbx_description
1 polymer ?
#
loop_
_entity_poly.entity_id
_entity_poly.type
_entity_poly.pdbx_seq_one_letter_code
_entity_poly.pdbx_strand_id
1 'polypeptide(L)'
;MAGIWNINSTYNVNTKRMFSKLSFEVGQNFAARIMNLDKLTGEVLLKLLDGWQFSAKLQSGVDILPQGLMRFQVEGFEDGKLQLKILNTDNKKSNTEEDSIDFLLKSKSINVDKEDYPLLNKMIKHEMPLTKENISNMKTIVDFMGKIKQNPEEENAFIGKYMQSKNVLPDSPKGQEIKDTLKSFFNELKNLSEEDILIFAENNIDLTEDNIKSFNDMFKGKGNLYKEIKNIEQQVLKDNMQKQPDGNVKSEKIYINAEQEKQVVGDNAENIKYKEGNNYTNTIENQGGNVNSEKV
;
A
#
# COMPACT_ATOMS: atom_id res chain seq x y z
N MET A 1 2.31 -40.14 -2.01
CA MET A 1 1.43 -39.17 -2.68
C MET A 1 2.18 -38.61 -3.88
N ALA A 2 1.49 -38.20 -4.95
CA ALA A 2 2.14 -37.66 -6.14
C ALA A 2 2.52 -36.19 -5.90
N GLY A 3 3.82 -35.88 -6.01
CA GLY A 3 4.35 -34.52 -5.86
C GLY A 3 4.41 -33.78 -7.20
N ILE A 4 4.01 -32.51 -7.19
CA ILE A 4 4.06 -31.55 -8.31
C ILE A 4 5.21 -30.57 -8.02
N TRP A 5 6.19 -30.51 -8.91
CA TRP A 5 7.44 -29.77 -8.71
C TRP A 5 7.62 -28.69 -9.78
N ASN A 6 8.32 -27.60 -9.42
CA ASN A 6 8.72 -26.52 -10.34
C ASN A 6 7.55 -25.78 -11.01
N ILE A 7 6.61 -25.27 -10.23
CA ILE A 7 5.54 -24.43 -10.79
C ILE A 7 6.13 -23.09 -11.23
N ASN A 8 5.77 -22.68 -12.45
CA ASN A 8 6.15 -21.37 -12.97
C ASN A 8 5.52 -20.27 -12.11
N SER A 9 6.39 -19.52 -11.44
CA SER A 9 6.02 -18.40 -10.59
C SER A 9 6.61 -17.11 -11.15
N THR A 10 5.87 -16.01 -11.02
CA THR A 10 6.43 -14.67 -11.19
C THR A 10 6.75 -14.10 -9.81
N TYR A 11 7.96 -13.56 -9.66
CA TYR A 11 8.40 -12.97 -8.40
C TYR A 11 8.35 -11.45 -8.53
N ASN A 12 7.73 -10.76 -7.57
CA ASN A 12 7.78 -9.30 -7.54
C ASN A 12 9.19 -8.87 -7.10
N VAL A 13 9.83 -7.98 -7.86
CA VAL A 13 11.28 -7.69 -7.85
C VAL A 13 11.84 -7.11 -6.54
N ASN A 14 11.02 -6.92 -5.50
CA ASN A 14 11.36 -6.15 -4.30
C ASN A 14 11.69 -6.97 -3.03
N THR A 15 11.78 -8.30 -3.11
CA THR A 15 12.11 -9.15 -1.95
C THR A 15 13.36 -9.99 -2.23
N LYS A 16 14.30 -10.06 -1.27
CA LYS A 16 15.61 -10.74 -1.42
C LYS A 16 15.43 -12.17 -1.98
N ARG A 17 16.21 -12.48 -3.03
CA ARG A 17 16.16 -13.75 -3.80
C ARG A 17 16.23 -14.99 -2.89
N MET A 18 15.09 -15.66 -2.72
CA MET A 18 15.03 -17.02 -2.17
C MET A 18 14.87 -18.00 -3.34
N PHE A 19 15.88 -18.86 -3.56
CA PHE A 19 15.91 -19.84 -4.66
C PHE A 19 15.03 -21.09 -4.42
N SER A 20 13.94 -21.00 -3.65
CA SER A 20 13.09 -22.16 -3.36
C SER A 20 12.11 -22.42 -4.50
N LYS A 21 12.21 -23.58 -5.16
CA LYS A 21 11.24 -23.99 -6.19
C LYS A 21 9.88 -24.28 -5.54
N LEU A 22 8.83 -23.59 -5.99
CA LEU A 22 7.47 -23.81 -5.49
C LEU A 22 6.96 -25.20 -5.91
N SER A 23 6.48 -25.96 -4.93
CA SER A 23 6.10 -27.37 -5.10
C SER A 23 4.89 -27.68 -4.23
N PHE A 24 4.01 -28.56 -4.71
CA PHE A 24 2.80 -28.96 -3.99
C PHE A 24 2.56 -30.47 -4.12
N GLU A 25 1.77 -31.04 -3.24
CA GLU A 25 1.29 -32.42 -3.34
C GLU A 25 -0.18 -32.47 -3.73
N VAL A 26 -0.57 -33.48 -4.50
CA VAL A 26 -2.00 -33.72 -4.77
C VAL A 26 -2.72 -34.01 -3.44
N GLY A 27 -3.81 -33.30 -3.20
CA GLY A 27 -4.57 -33.30 -1.95
C GLY A 27 -4.10 -32.26 -0.93
N GLN A 28 -2.99 -31.55 -1.18
CA GLN A 28 -2.48 -30.53 -0.25
C GLN A 28 -3.43 -29.35 -0.13
N ASN A 29 -3.65 -28.92 1.11
CA ASN A 29 -4.39 -27.71 1.43
C ASN A 29 -3.42 -26.55 1.69
N PHE A 30 -3.70 -25.40 1.10
CA PHE A 30 -2.94 -24.16 1.34
C PHE A 30 -3.90 -22.97 1.37
N ALA A 31 -3.42 -21.81 1.79
CA ALA A 31 -4.19 -20.58 1.68
C ALA A 31 -3.42 -19.50 0.93
N ALA A 32 -4.15 -18.77 0.08
CA ALA A 32 -3.61 -17.78 -0.84
C ALA A 32 -4.64 -16.65 -1.07
N ARG A 33 -4.16 -15.50 -1.53
CA ARG A 33 -5.00 -14.41 -2.03
C ARG A 33 -5.23 -14.58 -3.53
N ILE A 34 -6.42 -14.22 -3.99
CA ILE A 34 -6.71 -14.10 -5.42
C ILE A 34 -6.30 -12.71 -5.86
N MET A 35 -5.29 -12.60 -6.71
CA MET A 35 -4.85 -11.33 -7.28
C MET A 35 -5.66 -10.96 -8.52
N ASN A 36 -5.98 -11.96 -9.34
CA ASN A 36 -6.76 -11.78 -10.55
C ASN A 36 -7.51 -13.08 -10.87
N LEU A 37 -8.70 -12.97 -11.45
CA LEU A 37 -9.54 -14.08 -11.88
C LEU A 37 -10.07 -13.77 -13.28
N ASP A 38 -9.68 -14.60 -14.25
CA ASP A 38 -10.31 -14.60 -15.56
C ASP A 38 -11.56 -15.49 -15.51
N LYS A 39 -12.72 -14.84 -15.49
CA LYS A 39 -14.03 -15.50 -15.41
C LYS A 39 -14.35 -16.33 -16.65
N LEU A 40 -13.74 -16.06 -17.81
CA LEU A 40 -14.03 -16.76 -19.06
C LEU A 40 -13.29 -18.10 -19.13
N THR A 41 -12.06 -18.14 -18.65
CA THR A 41 -11.19 -19.33 -18.72
C THR A 41 -11.13 -20.11 -17.39
N GLY A 42 -11.53 -19.48 -16.29
CA GLY A 42 -11.37 -20.02 -14.93
C GLY A 42 -9.92 -19.97 -14.43
N GLU A 43 -9.07 -19.20 -15.11
CA GLU A 43 -7.68 -19.00 -14.70
C GLU A 43 -7.58 -17.97 -13.59
N VAL A 44 -6.79 -18.30 -12.56
CA VAL A 44 -6.62 -17.48 -11.38
C VAL A 44 -5.13 -17.22 -11.14
N LEU A 45 -4.79 -15.97 -10.87
CA LEU A 45 -3.48 -15.60 -10.34
C LEU A 45 -3.57 -15.56 -8.82
N LEU A 46 -2.81 -16.43 -8.16
CA LEU A 46 -2.77 -16.53 -6.70
C LEU A 46 -1.49 -15.93 -6.16
N LYS A 47 -1.57 -15.35 -4.96
CA LYS A 47 -0.43 -14.87 -4.16
C LYS A 47 -0.45 -15.51 -2.79
N LEU A 48 0.61 -16.23 -2.45
CA LEU A 48 0.84 -16.77 -1.12
C LEU A 48 1.33 -15.67 -0.16
N LEU A 49 1.19 -15.89 1.14
CA LEU A 49 1.64 -14.92 2.16
C LEU A 49 3.16 -14.73 2.21
N ASP A 50 3.93 -15.65 1.64
CA ASP A 50 5.38 -15.54 1.49
C ASP A 50 5.78 -14.75 0.23
N GLY A 51 4.80 -14.23 -0.52
CA GLY A 51 4.99 -13.39 -1.69
C GLY A 51 5.03 -14.16 -3.02
N TRP A 52 5.02 -15.50 -3.01
CA TRP A 52 5.00 -16.28 -4.24
C TRP A 52 3.71 -16.07 -5.02
N GLN A 53 3.84 -15.77 -6.31
CA GLN A 53 2.70 -15.67 -7.23
C GLN A 53 2.77 -16.73 -8.30
N PHE A 54 1.63 -17.37 -8.59
CA PHE A 54 1.53 -18.38 -9.63
C PHE A 54 0.12 -18.47 -10.19
N SER A 55 0.03 -18.92 -11.44
CA SER A 55 -1.25 -19.14 -12.11
C SER A 55 -1.76 -20.56 -11.86
N ALA A 56 -3.06 -20.69 -11.64
CA ALA A 56 -3.77 -21.93 -11.46
C ALA A 56 -5.12 -21.88 -12.18
N LYS A 57 -5.80 -23.03 -12.26
CA LYS A 57 -7.13 -23.15 -12.84
C LYS A 57 -8.11 -23.60 -11.76
N LEU A 58 -9.23 -22.88 -11.65
CA LEU A 58 -10.26 -23.17 -10.66
C LEU A 58 -11.35 -24.05 -11.29
N GLN A 59 -11.72 -25.13 -10.61
CA GLN A 59 -12.68 -26.11 -11.14
C GLN A 59 -14.15 -25.64 -11.09
N SER A 60 -14.45 -24.46 -10.54
CA SER A 60 -15.84 -24.02 -10.30
C SER A 60 -16.04 -22.54 -10.63
N GLY A 61 -17.19 -22.21 -11.25
CA GLY A 61 -17.62 -20.86 -11.56
C GLY A 61 -18.05 -20.11 -10.30
N VAL A 62 -17.09 -19.41 -9.69
CA VAL A 62 -17.35 -18.65 -8.47
C VAL A 62 -17.18 -17.16 -8.79
N ASP A 63 -18.22 -16.37 -8.52
CA ASP A 63 -18.17 -14.91 -8.49
C ASP A 63 -17.42 -14.44 -7.23
N ILE A 64 -16.11 -14.69 -7.21
CA ILE A 64 -15.26 -14.30 -6.08
C ILE A 64 -14.76 -12.89 -6.34
N LEU A 65 -15.07 -11.99 -5.42
CA LEU A 65 -14.39 -10.72 -5.32
C LEU A 65 -12.95 -11.00 -4.84
N PRO A 66 -11.90 -10.46 -5.48
CA PRO A 66 -10.49 -10.76 -5.22
C PRO A 66 -9.97 -10.30 -3.84
N GLN A 67 -10.87 -9.98 -2.91
CA GLN A 67 -10.50 -9.47 -1.61
C GLN A 67 -10.47 -10.61 -0.61
N GLY A 68 -9.30 -10.84 -0.04
CA GLY A 68 -9.14 -11.73 1.10
C GLY A 68 -8.24 -12.93 0.87
N LEU A 69 -8.02 -13.63 1.98
CA LEU A 69 -7.27 -14.88 2.04
C LEU A 69 -8.26 -16.05 1.96
N MET A 70 -7.99 -17.01 1.08
CA MET A 70 -8.87 -18.17 0.84
C MET A 70 -8.10 -19.48 0.92
N ARG A 71 -8.80 -20.56 1.29
CA ARG A 71 -8.26 -21.92 1.32
C ARG A 71 -8.51 -22.65 0.00
N PHE A 72 -7.47 -23.33 -0.48
CA PHE A 72 -7.48 -24.13 -1.69
C PHE A 72 -6.97 -25.53 -1.40
N GLN A 73 -7.51 -26.51 -2.12
CA GLN A 73 -7.02 -27.87 -2.21
C GLN A 73 -6.46 -28.13 -3.61
N VAL A 74 -5.29 -28.75 -3.68
CA VAL A 74 -4.69 -29.19 -4.95
C VAL A 74 -5.36 -30.48 -5.40
N GLU A 75 -6.07 -30.43 -6.53
CA GLU A 75 -6.71 -31.60 -7.13
C GLU A 75 -5.76 -32.29 -8.13
N GLY A 76 -4.91 -31.53 -8.80
CA GLY A 76 -4.00 -32.07 -9.81
C GLY A 76 -3.16 -31.02 -10.52
N PHE A 77 -2.51 -31.43 -11.60
CA PHE A 77 -1.71 -30.57 -12.46
C PHE A 77 -1.92 -30.97 -13.92
N GLU A 78 -2.52 -30.08 -14.70
CA GLU A 78 -2.86 -30.29 -16.12
C GLU A 78 -2.54 -29.02 -16.91
N ASP A 79 -2.11 -29.16 -18.16
CA ASP A 79 -1.76 -28.05 -19.05
C ASP A 79 -0.73 -27.05 -18.47
N GLY A 80 0.17 -27.55 -17.62
CA GLY A 80 1.18 -26.71 -16.96
C GLY A 80 0.64 -25.84 -15.82
N LYS A 81 -0.62 -26.07 -15.37
CA LYS A 81 -1.28 -25.30 -14.32
C LYS A 81 -1.81 -26.21 -13.22
N LEU A 82 -1.79 -25.71 -11.98
CA LEU A 82 -2.42 -26.38 -10.85
C LEU A 82 -3.94 -26.36 -11.02
N GLN A 83 -4.57 -27.51 -10.82
CA GLN A 83 -6.02 -27.63 -10.73
C GLN A 83 -6.42 -27.50 -9.27
N LEU A 84 -7.25 -26.51 -8.96
CA LEU A 84 -7.59 -26.15 -7.59
C LEU A 84 -9.09 -26.21 -7.33
N LYS A 85 -9.41 -26.63 -6.10
CA LYS A 85 -10.74 -26.56 -5.52
C LYS A 85 -10.72 -25.62 -4.33
N ILE A 86 -11.69 -24.72 -4.24
CA ILE A 86 -11.85 -23.88 -3.04
C ILE A 86 -12.50 -24.70 -1.94
N LEU A 87 -11.92 -24.60 -0.75
CA LEU A 87 -12.51 -25.12 0.46
C LEU A 87 -13.29 -23.98 1.13
N ASN A 88 -14.55 -24.23 1.50
CA ASN A 88 -15.50 -23.32 2.19
C ASN A 88 -16.53 -22.56 1.31
N THR A 89 -17.06 -23.17 0.25
CA THR A 89 -18.20 -22.62 -0.53
C THR A 89 -19.59 -22.87 0.07
N ASP A 90 -19.70 -23.51 1.24
CA ASP A 90 -21.00 -23.86 1.81
C ASP A 90 -21.64 -22.68 2.56
N ASN A 91 -22.69 -22.13 1.94
CA ASN A 91 -23.57 -21.10 2.47
C ASN A 91 -24.03 -21.36 3.92
N LYS A 92 -23.49 -20.63 4.89
CA LYS A 92 -24.20 -19.98 6.04
C LYS A 92 -23.19 -19.41 7.07
N LYS A 93 -23.19 -18.08 7.22
CA LYS A 93 -22.81 -17.32 8.43
C LYS A 93 -21.62 -17.86 9.25
N SER A 94 -20.40 -17.74 8.73
CA SER A 94 -19.21 -17.39 9.53
C SER A 94 -18.04 -17.06 8.61
N ASN A 95 -17.22 -16.10 9.04
CA ASN A 95 -16.11 -15.46 8.35
C ASN A 95 -15.16 -16.42 7.60
N THR A 96 -15.27 -16.46 6.27
CA THR A 96 -14.40 -17.26 5.36
C THR A 96 -12.91 -16.88 5.46
N GLU A 97 -12.63 -15.60 5.75
CA GLU A 97 -11.27 -15.09 5.94
C GLU A 97 -10.68 -15.52 7.28
N GLU A 98 -11.44 -15.46 8.38
CA GLU A 98 -10.94 -15.86 9.70
C GLU A 98 -10.61 -17.35 9.74
N ASP A 99 -11.45 -18.20 9.13
CA ASP A 99 -11.16 -19.63 8.99
C ASP A 99 -9.89 -19.88 8.16
N SER A 100 -9.62 -19.03 7.17
CA SER A 100 -8.40 -19.09 6.36
C SER A 100 -7.17 -18.62 7.14
N ILE A 101 -7.30 -17.59 7.98
CA ILE A 101 -6.26 -17.16 8.91
C ILE A 101 -5.97 -18.24 9.94
N ASP A 102 -7.00 -18.80 10.57
CA ASP A 102 -6.93 -19.94 11.49
C ASP A 102 -6.09 -21.08 10.92
N PHE A 103 -6.31 -21.41 9.64
CA PHE A 103 -5.55 -22.43 8.93
C PHE A 103 -4.06 -22.15 8.95
N LEU A 104 -3.72 -20.93 8.55
CA LEU A 104 -2.35 -20.52 8.33
C LEU A 104 -1.61 -20.40 9.65
N LEU A 105 -2.27 -19.89 10.68
CA LEU A 105 -1.72 -19.82 12.02
C LEU A 105 -1.50 -21.23 12.58
N LYS A 106 -2.50 -22.12 12.48
CA LYS A 106 -2.39 -23.52 12.96
C LYS A 106 -1.31 -24.31 12.21
N SER A 107 -1.26 -24.21 10.88
CA SER A 107 -0.22 -24.88 10.07
C SER A 107 1.19 -24.41 10.40
N LYS A 108 1.35 -23.17 10.88
CA LYS A 108 2.64 -22.61 11.32
C LYS A 108 2.86 -22.68 12.83
N SER A 109 1.98 -23.34 13.59
CA SER A 109 2.03 -23.41 15.06
C SER A 109 2.09 -22.03 15.74
N ILE A 110 1.41 -21.04 15.17
CA ILE A 110 1.27 -19.69 15.71
C ILE A 110 -0.06 -19.64 16.46
N ASN A 111 -0.03 -19.19 17.71
CA ASN A 111 -1.24 -18.97 18.50
C ASN A 111 -1.46 -17.46 18.65
N VAL A 112 -2.67 -17.00 18.34
CA VAL A 112 -3.06 -15.59 18.38
C VAL A 112 -4.49 -15.52 18.91
N ASP A 113 -4.80 -14.50 19.71
CA ASP A 113 -6.13 -14.30 20.24
C ASP A 113 -7.07 -13.80 19.14
N LYS A 114 -8.36 -14.17 19.24
CA LYS A 114 -9.37 -13.75 18.25
C LYS A 114 -9.53 -12.24 18.15
N GLU A 115 -9.22 -11.52 19.23
CA GLU A 115 -9.25 -10.07 19.29
C GLU A 115 -8.25 -9.41 18.33
N ASP A 116 -7.17 -10.11 17.95
CA ASP A 116 -6.14 -9.59 17.04
C ASP A 116 -6.50 -9.78 15.55
N TYR A 117 -7.57 -10.52 15.23
CA TYR A 117 -7.91 -10.85 13.83
C TYR A 117 -8.17 -9.63 12.94
N PRO A 118 -8.78 -8.53 13.44
CA PRO A 118 -8.85 -7.28 12.71
C PRO A 118 -7.48 -6.76 12.26
N LEU A 119 -6.46 -6.84 13.13
CA LEU A 119 -5.09 -6.44 12.79
C LEU A 119 -4.48 -7.39 11.75
N LEU A 120 -4.66 -8.70 11.92
CA LEU A 120 -4.17 -9.71 10.97
C LEU A 120 -4.76 -9.52 9.56
N ASN A 121 -6.05 -9.17 9.47
CA ASN A 121 -6.70 -8.84 8.21
C ASN A 121 -6.07 -7.62 7.54
N LYS A 122 -5.80 -6.55 8.30
CA LYS A 122 -5.11 -5.38 7.76
C LYS A 122 -3.69 -5.72 7.31
N MET A 123 -2.94 -6.51 8.09
CA MET A 123 -1.61 -7.01 7.70
C MET A 123 -1.66 -7.75 6.36
N ILE A 124 -2.65 -8.64 6.16
CA ILE A 124 -2.83 -9.34 4.88
C ILE A 124 -3.09 -8.35 3.74
N LYS A 125 -3.93 -7.32 3.95
CA LYS A 125 -4.25 -6.30 2.95
C LYS A 125 -2.99 -5.54 2.50
N HIS A 126 -2.15 -5.14 3.44
CA HIS A 126 -0.84 -4.48 3.22
C HIS A 126 0.30 -5.43 2.86
N GLU A 127 -0.04 -6.58 2.26
CA GLU A 127 0.92 -7.57 1.76
C GLU A 127 1.93 -8.08 2.81
N MET A 128 1.62 -7.94 4.10
CA MET A 128 2.51 -8.33 5.17
C MET A 128 2.39 -9.84 5.45
N PRO A 129 3.50 -10.59 5.41
CA PRO A 129 3.49 -12.01 5.76
C PRO A 129 3.06 -12.22 7.22
N LEU A 130 2.11 -13.14 7.45
CA LEU A 130 1.72 -13.55 8.79
C LEU A 130 2.73 -14.55 9.38
N THR A 131 3.89 -14.04 9.78
CA THR A 131 4.91 -14.77 10.56
C THR A 131 4.77 -14.42 12.05
N LYS A 132 5.28 -15.29 12.93
CA LYS A 132 5.26 -15.01 14.38
C LYS A 132 5.93 -13.68 14.71
N GLU A 133 7.03 -13.37 14.05
CA GLU A 133 7.78 -12.12 14.22
C GLU A 133 6.98 -10.92 13.76
N ASN A 134 6.43 -10.93 12.54
CA ASN A 134 5.67 -9.81 12.00
C ASN A 134 4.43 -9.51 12.86
N ILE A 135 3.70 -10.56 13.28
CA ILE A 135 2.52 -10.43 14.14
C ILE A 135 2.93 -9.83 15.49
N SER A 136 3.98 -10.38 16.13
CA SER A 136 4.45 -9.91 17.43
C SER A 136 4.91 -8.46 17.38
N ASN A 137 5.69 -8.09 16.35
CA ASN A 137 6.21 -6.74 16.18
C ASN A 137 5.08 -5.74 15.96
N MET A 138 4.17 -6.03 15.01
CA MET A 138 3.05 -5.14 14.70
C MET A 138 2.12 -4.97 15.90
N LYS A 139 1.76 -6.06 16.58
CA LYS A 139 0.95 -6.01 17.81
C LYS A 139 1.63 -5.16 18.89
N THR A 140 2.92 -5.38 19.12
CA THR A 140 3.68 -4.61 20.12
C THR A 140 3.67 -3.11 19.82
N ILE A 141 3.87 -2.74 18.55
CA ILE A 141 3.87 -1.33 18.13
C ILE A 141 2.48 -0.71 18.31
N VAL A 142 1.42 -1.38 17.82
CA VAL A 142 0.04 -0.89 17.93
C VAL A 142 -0.40 -0.75 19.39
N ASP A 143 -0.15 -1.78 20.21
CA ASP A 143 -0.46 -1.77 21.63
C ASP A 143 0.29 -0.66 22.37
N PHE A 144 1.59 -0.52 22.09
CA PHE A 144 2.41 0.52 22.72
C PHE A 144 1.94 1.92 22.31
N MET A 145 1.65 2.13 21.02
CA MET A 145 1.08 3.38 20.53
C MET A 145 -0.25 3.70 21.22
N GLY A 146 -1.12 2.70 21.40
CA GLY A 146 -2.36 2.83 22.16
C GLY A 146 -2.13 3.28 23.60
N LYS A 147 -1.17 2.66 24.29
CA LYS A 147 -0.81 3.00 25.69
C LYS A 147 -0.32 4.42 25.84
N ILE A 148 0.64 4.86 25.02
CA ILE A 148 1.23 6.21 25.13
C ILE A 148 0.27 7.32 24.67
N LYS A 149 -0.76 7.00 23.88
CA LYS A 149 -1.85 7.93 23.54
C LYS A 149 -2.81 8.14 24.70
N GLN A 150 -3.13 7.07 25.43
CA GLN A 150 -4.08 7.11 26.54
C GLN A 150 -3.45 7.64 27.83
N ASN A 151 -2.19 7.29 28.10
CA ASN A 151 -1.49 7.67 29.32
C ASN A 151 -0.07 8.20 29.03
N PRO A 152 0.16 9.51 29.19
CA PRO A 152 1.50 10.11 29.08
C PRO A 152 2.54 9.56 30.07
N GLU A 153 2.13 8.91 31.17
CA GLU A 153 3.06 8.28 32.10
C GLU A 153 3.72 7.02 31.53
N GLU A 154 3.03 6.27 30.68
CA GLU A 154 3.57 5.05 30.03
C GLU A 154 4.80 5.39 29.17
N GLU A 155 4.77 6.55 28.51
CA GLU A 155 5.91 7.08 27.76
C GLU A 155 7.10 7.36 28.68
N ASN A 156 6.88 8.11 29.76
CA ASN A 156 7.96 8.44 30.70
C ASN A 156 8.52 7.17 31.39
N ALA A 157 7.65 6.20 31.70
CA ALA A 157 8.04 4.92 32.26
C ALA A 157 8.90 4.10 31.29
N PHE A 158 8.54 4.08 29.99
CA PHE A 158 9.36 3.45 28.96
C PHE A 158 10.74 4.10 28.86
N ILE A 159 10.80 5.43 28.77
CA ILE A 159 12.07 6.17 28.69
C ILE A 159 12.95 5.86 29.91
N GLY A 160 12.37 5.88 31.11
CA GLY A 160 13.09 5.55 32.35
C GLY A 160 13.68 4.13 32.31
N LYS A 161 12.89 3.12 31.92
CA LYS A 161 13.36 1.74 31.78
C LYS A 161 14.44 1.60 30.71
N TYR A 162 14.28 2.27 29.57
CA TYR A 162 15.27 2.27 28.51
C TYR A 162 16.61 2.83 29.00
N MET A 163 16.59 4.00 29.63
CA MET A 163 17.79 4.63 30.19
C MET A 163 18.47 3.78 31.26
N GLN A 164 17.69 3.18 32.17
CA GLN A 164 18.18 2.26 33.18
C GLN A 164 18.87 1.05 32.53
N SER A 165 18.27 0.46 31.49
CA SER A 165 18.85 -0.68 30.76
C SER A 165 20.18 -0.35 30.06
N LYS A 166 20.39 0.94 29.76
CA LYS A 166 21.61 1.46 29.14
C LYS A 166 22.60 2.06 30.15
N ASN A 167 22.31 1.94 31.45
CA ASN A 167 23.09 2.55 32.54
C ASN A 167 23.33 4.06 32.35
N VAL A 168 22.31 4.79 31.88
CA VAL A 168 22.35 6.26 31.69
C VAL A 168 21.58 6.95 32.80
N LEU A 169 22.21 7.95 33.44
CA LEU A 169 21.56 8.77 34.46
C LEU A 169 20.59 9.78 33.83
N PRO A 170 19.32 9.88 34.30
CA PRO A 170 18.31 10.83 33.82
C PRO A 170 18.78 12.28 33.72
N ASP A 171 19.49 12.74 34.74
CA ASP A 171 19.89 14.15 34.87
C ASP A 171 21.24 14.47 34.20
N SER A 172 21.89 13.48 33.59
CA SER A 172 23.11 13.73 32.81
C SER A 172 22.78 14.43 31.49
N PRO A 173 23.71 15.18 30.88
CA PRO A 173 23.51 15.77 29.55
C PRO A 173 23.08 14.73 28.50
N LYS A 174 23.73 13.56 28.50
CA LYS A 174 23.39 12.42 27.65
C LYS A 174 22.00 11.85 27.95
N GLY A 175 21.60 11.87 29.22
CA GLY A 175 20.29 11.42 29.65
C GLY A 175 19.17 12.32 29.14
N GLN A 176 19.37 13.64 29.21
CA GLN A 176 18.41 14.61 28.65
C GLN A 176 18.35 14.51 27.13
N GLU A 177 19.47 14.37 26.44
CA GLU A 177 19.49 14.17 24.98
C GLU A 177 18.67 12.93 24.57
N ILE A 178 18.92 11.77 25.17
CA ILE A 178 18.15 10.54 24.90
C ILE A 178 16.66 10.75 25.17
N LYS A 179 16.34 11.39 26.30
CA LYS A 179 14.95 11.67 26.67
C LYS A 179 14.28 12.56 25.64
N ASP A 180 14.92 13.64 25.23
CA ASP A 180 14.37 14.59 24.25
C ASP A 180 14.18 13.94 22.89
N THR A 181 15.15 13.14 22.42
CA THR A 181 15.03 12.37 21.17
C THR A 181 13.84 11.39 21.23
N LEU A 182 13.72 10.60 22.30
CA LEU A 182 12.62 9.65 22.43
C LEU A 182 11.27 10.34 22.54
N LYS A 183 11.18 11.44 23.29
CA LYS A 183 9.95 12.24 23.40
C LYS A 183 9.53 12.84 22.07
N SER A 184 10.48 13.38 21.31
CA SER A 184 10.22 13.94 20.00
C SER A 184 9.69 12.86 19.05
N PHE A 185 10.34 11.70 19.01
CA PHE A 185 9.86 10.54 18.26
C PHE A 185 8.45 10.10 18.69
N PHE A 186 8.17 9.95 19.99
CA PHE A 186 6.87 9.50 20.47
C PHE A 186 5.75 10.50 20.19
N ASN A 187 6.04 11.81 20.18
CA ASN A 187 5.07 12.81 19.77
C ASN A 187 4.63 12.62 18.31
N GLU A 188 5.56 12.30 17.42
CA GLU A 188 5.23 12.00 16.03
C GLU A 188 4.53 10.65 15.88
N LEU A 189 4.99 9.61 16.59
CA LEU A 189 4.40 8.28 16.57
C LEU A 189 2.92 8.30 16.98
N LYS A 190 2.54 9.13 17.98
CA LYS A 190 1.14 9.30 18.40
C LYS A 190 0.24 9.86 17.30
N ASN A 191 0.78 10.55 16.30
CA ASN A 191 -0.02 11.11 15.21
C ASN A 191 -0.30 10.09 14.09
N LEU A 192 0.25 8.89 14.19
CA LEU A 192 -0.02 7.79 13.26
C LEU A 192 -1.28 7.01 13.66
N SER A 193 -1.98 6.51 12.64
CA SER A 193 -3.01 5.48 12.76
C SER A 193 -2.39 4.09 12.57
N GLU A 194 -3.14 3.04 12.92
CA GLU A 194 -2.71 1.66 12.63
C GLU A 194 -2.45 1.44 11.13
N GLU A 195 -3.27 2.06 10.28
CA GLU A 195 -3.12 1.98 8.82
C GLU A 195 -1.78 2.60 8.37
N ASP A 196 -1.42 3.75 8.93
CA ASP A 196 -0.14 4.39 8.59
C ASP A 196 1.04 3.49 8.94
N ILE A 197 1.03 2.83 10.11
CA ILE A 197 2.11 1.92 10.50
C ILE A 197 2.23 0.74 9.54
N LEU A 198 1.09 0.23 9.05
CA LEU A 198 1.09 -0.83 8.06
C LEU A 198 1.65 -0.37 6.70
N ILE A 199 1.35 0.86 6.27
CA ILE A 199 1.94 1.46 5.06
C ILE A 199 3.46 1.60 5.19
N PHE A 200 3.96 2.05 6.35
CA PHE A 200 5.40 2.12 6.61
C PHE A 200 6.05 0.74 6.46
N ALA A 201 5.46 -0.27 7.09
CA ALA A 201 5.99 -1.63 7.06
C ALA A 201 5.92 -2.27 5.67
N GLU A 202 4.81 -2.07 4.94
CA GLU A 202 4.64 -2.53 3.55
C GLU A 202 5.75 -1.98 2.63
N ASN A 203 6.14 -0.73 2.84
CA ASN A 203 7.15 -0.05 2.05
C ASN A 203 8.58 -0.16 2.62
N ASN A 204 8.78 -0.95 3.68
CA ASN A 204 10.06 -1.08 4.40
C ASN A 204 10.63 0.29 4.86
N ILE A 205 9.76 1.19 5.30
CA ILE A 205 10.15 2.50 5.84
C ILE A 205 10.29 2.36 7.35
N ASP A 206 11.46 2.70 7.87
CA ASP A 206 11.71 2.68 9.31
C ASP A 206 10.89 3.74 10.03
N LEU A 207 10.37 3.39 11.21
CA LEU A 207 9.70 4.33 12.11
C LEU A 207 10.74 5.22 12.80
N THR A 208 11.12 6.30 12.14
CA THR A 208 11.95 7.38 12.70
C THR A 208 11.15 8.68 12.75
N GLU A 209 11.56 9.62 13.60
CA GLU A 209 10.91 10.93 13.69
C GLU A 209 10.82 11.62 12.32
N ASP A 210 11.93 11.65 11.58
CA ASP A 210 12.02 12.30 10.27
C ASP A 210 11.15 11.64 9.20
N ASN A 211 11.11 10.31 9.16
CA ASN A 211 10.27 9.57 8.22
C ASN A 211 8.78 9.81 8.51
N ILE A 212 8.40 9.86 9.79
CA ILE A 212 7.01 10.11 10.21
C ILE A 212 6.58 11.54 9.83
N LYS A 213 7.43 12.53 10.08
CA LYS A 213 7.16 13.91 9.66
C LYS A 213 7.01 14.02 8.16
N SER A 214 7.94 13.45 7.40
CA SER A 214 7.91 13.47 5.94
C SER A 214 6.64 12.80 5.38
N PHE A 215 6.24 11.66 5.95
CA PHE A 215 5.00 10.98 5.58
C PHE A 215 3.76 11.84 5.87
N ASN A 216 3.68 12.42 7.07
CA ASN A 216 2.56 13.27 7.45
C ASN A 216 2.49 14.52 6.57
N ASP A 217 3.63 15.15 6.27
CA ASP A 217 3.73 16.32 5.41
C ASP A 217 3.27 16.00 3.98
N MET A 218 3.69 14.85 3.43
CA MET A 218 3.38 14.47 2.05
C MET A 218 1.92 14.01 1.87
N PHE A 219 1.40 13.20 2.80
CA PHE A 219 0.11 12.51 2.64
C PHE A 219 -1.04 13.09 3.46
N LYS A 220 -0.77 13.68 4.63
CA LYS A 220 -1.81 14.24 5.51
C LYS A 220 -1.91 15.76 5.42
N GLY A 221 -0.86 16.43 4.93
CA GLY A 221 -0.89 17.85 4.58
C GLY A 221 -1.87 18.13 3.44
N LYS A 222 -2.72 19.16 3.58
CA LYS A 222 -3.74 19.52 2.58
C LYS A 222 -3.13 19.85 1.21
N GLY A 223 -3.09 18.85 0.34
CA GLY A 223 -2.69 18.96 -1.06
C GLY A 223 -1.20 19.23 -1.28
N ASN A 224 -0.34 18.85 -0.32
CA ASN A 224 1.11 19.10 -0.43
C ASN A 224 1.71 18.37 -1.63
N LEU A 225 1.44 17.07 -1.79
CA LEU A 225 1.91 16.31 -2.96
C LEU A 225 1.44 16.93 -4.29
N TYR A 226 0.17 17.31 -4.39
CA TYR A 226 -0.35 17.96 -5.60
C TYR A 226 0.34 19.31 -5.88
N LYS A 227 0.55 20.13 -4.84
CA LYS A 227 1.27 21.39 -4.96
C LYS A 227 2.72 21.17 -5.38
N GLU A 228 3.40 20.17 -4.82
CA GLU A 228 4.77 19.82 -5.18
C GLU A 228 4.87 19.36 -6.63
N ILE A 229 3.98 18.47 -7.08
CA ILE A 229 3.93 18.02 -8.48
C ILE A 229 3.66 19.22 -9.41
N LYS A 230 2.72 20.09 -9.05
CA LYS A 230 2.41 21.31 -9.82
C LYS A 230 3.59 22.29 -9.86
N ASN A 231 4.35 22.39 -8.77
CA ASN A 231 5.55 23.22 -8.73
C ASN A 231 6.65 22.65 -9.62
N ILE A 232 6.84 21.32 -9.63
CA ILE A 232 7.77 20.65 -10.55
C ILE A 232 7.35 20.88 -12.00
N GLU A 233 6.08 20.73 -12.34
CA GLU A 233 5.54 21.03 -13.67
C GLU A 233 5.89 22.46 -14.10
N GLN A 234 5.66 23.45 -13.22
CA GLN A 234 5.99 24.84 -13.50
C GLN A 234 7.51 25.09 -13.65
N GLN A 235 8.35 24.40 -12.88
CA GLN A 235 9.81 24.51 -12.99
C GLN A 235 10.31 23.90 -14.30
N VAL A 236 9.83 22.71 -14.66
CA VAL A 236 10.16 22.06 -15.93
C VAL A 236 9.72 22.93 -17.11
N LEU A 237 8.55 23.56 -17.05
CA LEU A 237 8.08 24.50 -18.09
C LEU A 237 8.99 25.74 -18.18
N LYS A 238 9.43 26.31 -17.04
CA LYS A 238 10.33 27.48 -17.01
C LYS A 238 11.73 27.16 -17.53
N ASP A 239 12.29 26.01 -17.17
CA ASP A 239 13.62 25.58 -17.62
C ASP A 239 13.65 25.30 -19.13
N ASN A 240 12.54 24.78 -19.69
CA ASN A 240 12.40 24.60 -21.13
C ASN A 240 12.21 25.92 -21.89
N MET A 241 11.66 26.96 -21.25
CA MET A 241 11.58 28.31 -21.84
C MET A 241 12.90 29.07 -21.78
N GLN A 242 13.77 28.81 -20.81
CA GLN A 242 15.06 29.51 -20.67
C GLN A 242 16.20 28.93 -21.53
N LYS A 243 15.99 27.79 -22.19
CA LYS A 243 17.01 27.14 -23.06
C LYS A 243 16.81 27.35 -24.56
N GLN A 244 15.89 28.21 -25.00
CA GLN A 244 15.78 28.56 -26.42
C GLN A 244 16.61 29.81 -26.72
N PRO A 245 17.75 29.70 -27.43
CA PRO A 245 18.28 30.83 -28.16
C PRO A 245 17.34 31.13 -29.34
N ASP A 246 17.12 32.41 -29.58
CA ASP A 246 16.31 32.99 -30.66
C ASP A 246 16.27 32.12 -31.94
N GLY A 247 15.09 31.61 -32.28
CA GLY A 247 14.87 30.88 -33.53
C GLY A 247 13.61 30.02 -33.55
N ASN A 248 12.51 30.58 -34.07
CA ASN A 248 11.28 29.92 -34.53
C ASN A 248 11.08 28.45 -34.10
N VAL A 249 10.46 28.23 -32.94
CA VAL A 249 9.94 26.90 -32.57
C VAL A 249 8.43 26.90 -32.75
N LYS A 250 7.95 26.07 -33.69
CA LYS A 250 6.52 25.72 -33.76
C LYS A 250 6.17 24.96 -32.49
N SER A 251 5.20 25.47 -31.74
CA SER A 251 4.64 24.78 -30.58
C SER A 251 3.87 23.55 -31.03
N GLU A 252 4.37 22.36 -30.74
CA GLU A 252 3.55 21.15 -30.75
C GLU A 252 2.73 21.11 -29.45
N LYS A 253 1.41 21.06 -29.59
CA LYS A 253 0.50 20.84 -28.47
C LYS A 253 0.66 19.40 -27.99
N ILE A 254 1.19 19.22 -26.78
CA ILE A 254 1.11 17.95 -26.08
C ILE A 254 -0.30 17.85 -25.49
N TYR A 255 -1.13 16.98 -26.04
CA TYR A 255 -2.42 16.63 -25.47
C TYR A 255 -2.21 15.51 -24.44
N ILE A 256 -2.29 15.86 -23.16
CA ILE A 256 -2.41 14.87 -22.09
C ILE A 256 -3.90 14.64 -21.88
N ASN A 257 -4.40 13.49 -22.32
CA ASN A 257 -5.74 13.04 -21.95
C ASN A 257 -5.70 12.67 -20.46
N ALA A 258 -6.13 13.59 -19.60
CA ALA A 258 -6.50 13.25 -18.24
C ALA A 258 -7.82 12.45 -18.32
N GLU A 259 -7.74 11.13 -18.26
CA GLU A 259 -8.93 10.33 -17.96
C GLU A 259 -9.39 10.70 -16.55
N GLN A 260 -10.57 11.30 -16.48
CA GLN A 260 -11.19 11.66 -15.21
C GLN A 260 -11.64 10.40 -14.49
N GLU A 261 -10.97 10.05 -13.40
CA GLU A 261 -11.57 9.16 -12.40
C GLU A 261 -12.76 9.89 -11.75
N LYS A 262 -13.96 9.39 -12.02
CA LYS A 262 -15.19 9.81 -11.35
C LYS A 262 -15.14 9.32 -9.90
N GLN A 263 -14.99 10.25 -8.95
CA GLN A 263 -15.44 10.00 -7.58
C GLN A 263 -16.97 9.87 -7.59
N VAL A 264 -17.46 8.66 -7.31
CA VAL A 264 -18.85 8.43 -6.92
C VAL A 264 -18.90 8.57 -5.40
N VAL A 265 -19.43 9.69 -4.93
CA VAL A 265 -20.08 9.77 -3.61
C VAL A 265 -21.57 9.84 -3.91
N GLY A 266 -22.30 8.80 -3.53
CA GLY A 266 -23.74 8.74 -3.67
C GLY A 266 -24.43 9.69 -2.70
N ASP A 267 -25.44 10.40 -3.19
CA ASP A 267 -26.82 10.19 -2.73
C ASP A 267 -27.83 10.89 -3.64
N ASN A 268 -28.85 10.11 -4.02
CA ASN A 268 -30.17 10.47 -4.52
C ASN A 268 -30.33 11.00 -5.96
N ALA A 269 -31.35 10.43 -6.60
CA ALA A 269 -31.68 10.49 -8.00
C ALA A 269 -32.30 11.83 -8.46
N GLU A 270 -32.23 12.00 -9.78
CA GLU A 270 -32.99 12.91 -10.64
C GLU A 270 -32.33 14.24 -11.09
N ASN A 271 -32.19 14.34 -12.42
CA ASN A 271 -31.84 15.50 -13.26
C ASN A 271 -30.36 15.87 -13.42
N ILE A 272 -29.70 15.21 -14.39
CA ILE A 272 -28.47 15.69 -15.02
C ILE A 272 -28.83 16.79 -16.04
N LYS A 273 -28.47 18.05 -15.75
CA LYS A 273 -28.27 19.11 -16.77
C LYS A 273 -26.78 19.38 -16.90
N TYR A 274 -26.22 19.11 -18.08
CA TYR A 274 -24.84 19.46 -18.41
C TYR A 274 -24.75 20.98 -18.64
N LYS A 275 -23.87 21.65 -17.88
CA LYS A 275 -23.38 22.99 -18.25
C LYS A 275 -22.00 22.81 -18.89
N GLU A 276 -21.89 23.14 -20.17
CA GLU A 276 -20.59 23.37 -20.80
C GLU A 276 -19.93 24.59 -20.15
N GLY A 277 -18.67 24.43 -19.73
CA GLY A 277 -17.87 25.47 -19.10
C GLY A 277 -16.58 25.72 -19.88
N ASN A 278 -16.62 26.77 -20.70
CA ASN A 278 -15.56 27.70 -21.13
C ASN A 278 -14.14 27.17 -21.38
N ASN A 279 -13.79 27.08 -22.67
CA ASN A 279 -12.41 27.10 -23.15
C ASN A 279 -11.82 28.51 -22.96
N TYR A 280 -10.69 28.62 -22.26
CA TYR A 280 -9.89 29.86 -22.23
C TYR A 280 -9.03 29.94 -23.50
N THR A 281 -9.38 30.84 -24.42
CA THR A 281 -8.51 31.29 -25.50
C THR A 281 -7.82 32.59 -25.08
N ASN A 282 -6.50 32.58 -24.92
CA ASN A 282 -5.73 33.83 -24.85
C ASN A 282 -5.50 34.34 -26.28
N THR A 283 -6.25 35.36 -26.68
CA THR A 283 -5.95 36.21 -27.85
C THR A 283 -4.93 37.28 -27.47
N ILE A 284 -3.85 37.39 -28.25
CA ILE A 284 -2.87 38.48 -28.15
C ILE A 284 -3.33 39.59 -29.10
N GLU A 285 -3.75 40.74 -28.56
CA GLU A 285 -3.94 41.98 -29.34
C GLU A 285 -2.60 42.73 -29.43
N ASN A 286 -2.14 42.96 -30.67
CA ASN A 286 -1.00 43.82 -30.98
C ASN A 286 -1.51 45.26 -31.11
N GLN A 287 -1.12 46.16 -30.20
CA GLN A 287 -1.27 47.60 -30.41
C GLN A 287 0.08 48.19 -30.83
N GLY A 288 0.23 48.42 -32.13
CA GLY A 288 1.35 49.15 -32.72
C GLY A 288 1.15 50.66 -32.57
N GLY A 289 2.11 51.32 -31.92
CA GLY A 289 2.24 52.78 -31.91
C GLY A 289 2.82 53.29 -33.23
N ASN A 290 2.17 54.31 -33.77
CA ASN A 290 2.39 54.91 -35.09
C ASN A 290 3.08 56.27 -34.93
N VAL A 291 4.19 56.55 -35.62
CA VAL A 291 4.60 57.93 -35.98
C VAL A 291 5.46 57.96 -37.26
N ASN A 292 4.83 58.45 -38.32
CA ASN A 292 5.24 59.43 -39.36
C ASN A 292 6.26 59.15 -40.48
N SER A 293 5.69 59.26 -41.69
CA SER A 293 5.91 60.30 -42.73
C SER A 293 7.05 60.20 -43.76
N GLU A 294 6.59 60.38 -45.00
CA GLU A 294 7.23 60.98 -46.19
C GLU A 294 8.23 60.16 -47.01
N LYS A 295 7.78 59.74 -48.21
CA LYS A 295 8.22 60.38 -49.47
C LYS A 295 7.36 59.98 -50.68
N VAL A 296 6.87 61.04 -51.35
CA VAL A 296 6.28 61.18 -52.69
C VAL A 296 4.87 60.63 -52.91
#